data_AF-A0A821YEX7-F1
#
_entry.id   AF-A0A821YEX7-F1
#
_cell.length_a   1.000
_cell.length_b   1.000
_cell.length_c   1.000
_cell.angle_alpha   90.00
_cell.angle_beta   90.00
_cell.angle_gamma   90.00
#
_symmetry.space_group_name_H-M   'P 1'
#
loop_
_entity.id
_entity.type
_entity.pdbx_description
1 polymer ?
#
loop_
_entity_poly.entity_id
_entity_poly.type
_entity_poly.pdbx_seq_one_letter_code
_entity_poly.pdbx_strand_id
1 'polypeptide(L)'
;MIILIAANCINIAFALYGAIAQPDSFPDHLLFIFLGNLALYLIYYIFMKIVHREGFTRFSILFLTLSVCFWTSSLFFFYHEVKSYEVQPAISRTYNQRCIVLNTYDAHDVWHLLSSFGLFFSFLSILTIDDGVRKKQRKELAAF
;
A
#
# COMPACT_ATOMS: atom_id res chain seq x y z
N MET A 1 7.58 -20.41 -0.98
CA MET A 1 9.02 -20.07 -1.18
C MET A 1 9.38 -19.29 -2.47
N ILE A 2 9.21 -19.78 -3.70
CA ILE A 2 9.72 -19.09 -4.92
C ILE A 2 9.20 -17.64 -5.05
N ILE A 3 7.90 -17.43 -4.80
CA ILE A 3 7.27 -16.10 -4.89
C ILE A 3 7.83 -15.14 -3.84
N LEU A 4 8.10 -15.64 -2.62
CA LEU A 4 8.69 -14.85 -1.54
C LEU A 4 10.14 -14.46 -1.88
N ILE A 5 10.91 -15.37 -2.48
CA ILE A 5 12.28 -15.09 -2.94
C ILE A 5 12.23 -14.01 -4.03
N ALA A 6 11.35 -14.16 -5.02
CA ALA A 6 11.18 -13.17 -6.08
C ALA A 6 10.79 -11.79 -5.52
N ALA A 7 9.85 -11.74 -4.57
CA ALA A 7 9.45 -10.49 -3.89
C ALA A 7 10.62 -9.84 -3.13
N ASN A 8 11.44 -10.63 -2.43
CA ASN A 8 12.64 -10.12 -1.75
C ASN A 8 13.69 -9.61 -2.76
N CYS A 9 13.91 -10.31 -3.88
CA CYS A 9 14.79 -9.84 -4.94
C CYS A 9 14.32 -8.49 -5.52
N ILE A 10 13.02 -8.33 -5.75
CA ILE A 10 12.43 -7.06 -6.21
C ILE A 10 12.70 -5.95 -5.19
N ASN A 11 12.48 -6.19 -3.90
CA ASN A 11 12.76 -5.21 -2.86
C ASN A 11 14.22 -4.80 -2.78
N ILE A 12 15.14 -5.77 -2.85
CA ILE A 12 16.58 -5.52 -2.87
C ILE A 12 16.94 -4.68 -4.10
N ALA A 13 16.39 -5.01 -5.27
CA ALA A 13 16.64 -4.26 -6.49
C ALA A 13 16.16 -2.80 -6.38
N PHE A 14 14.97 -2.56 -5.83
CA PHE A 14 14.47 -1.20 -5.58
C PHE A 14 15.33 -0.42 -4.58
N ALA A 15 15.78 -1.07 -3.49
CA ALA A 15 16.66 -0.45 -2.50
C ALA A 15 18.04 -0.11 -3.10
N LEU A 16 18.62 -1.01 -3.89
CA LEU A 16 19.88 -0.76 -4.60
C LEU A 16 19.73 0.35 -5.63
N TYR A 17 18.62 0.38 -6.37
CA TYR A 17 18.31 1.47 -7.29
C TYR A 17 18.28 2.82 -6.55
N GLY A 18 17.59 2.91 -5.42
CA GLY A 18 17.58 4.13 -4.60
C GLY A 18 18.96 4.57 -4.13
N ALA A 19 19.79 3.61 -3.71
CA ALA A 19 21.14 3.89 -3.24
C ALA A 19 22.08 4.39 -4.34
N ILE A 20 21.92 3.90 -5.58
CA ILE A 20 22.79 4.23 -6.72
C ILE A 20 22.27 5.46 -7.47
N ALA A 21 21.00 5.47 -7.85
CA ALA A 21 20.41 6.49 -8.70
C ALA A 21 20.08 7.79 -7.95
N GLN A 22 19.95 7.74 -6.62
CA GLN A 22 19.63 8.88 -5.76
C GLN A 22 18.50 9.77 -6.34
N PRO A 23 17.27 9.22 -6.46
CA PRO A 23 16.15 9.96 -7.05
C PRO A 23 15.86 11.27 -6.30
N ASP A 24 15.39 12.26 -7.04
CA ASP A 24 15.25 13.64 -6.57
C ASP A 24 14.37 13.77 -5.31
N SER A 25 13.31 12.95 -5.21
CA SER A 25 12.45 12.87 -4.02
C SER A 25 12.67 11.59 -3.19
N PHE A 26 13.56 11.68 -2.20
CA PHE A 26 13.78 10.61 -1.23
C PHE A 26 12.50 10.10 -0.53
N PRO A 27 11.55 10.96 -0.09
CA PRO A 27 10.33 10.49 0.56
C PRO A 27 9.43 9.65 -0.34
N ASP A 28 9.29 10.02 -1.61
CA ASP A 28 8.42 9.28 -2.54
C ASP A 28 9.07 7.94 -2.90
N HIS A 29 10.40 7.91 -3.03
CA HIS A 29 11.12 6.65 -3.22
C HIS A 29 10.87 5.65 -2.07
N LEU A 30 10.97 6.10 -0.81
CA LEU A 30 10.64 5.27 0.35
C LEU A 30 9.17 4.83 0.37
N LEU A 31 8.26 5.75 0.04
CA LEU A 31 6.83 5.46 -0.05
C LEU A 31 6.57 4.33 -1.05
N PHE A 32 7.16 4.39 -2.25
CA PHE A 32 7.00 3.34 -3.26
C PHE A 32 7.55 1.99 -2.80
N ILE A 33 8.68 1.97 -2.08
CA ILE A 33 9.22 0.72 -1.51
C ILE A 33 8.24 0.13 -0.49
N PHE A 34 7.75 0.92 0.46
CA PHE A 34 6.85 0.41 1.49
C PHE A 34 5.49 -0.01 0.93
N LEU A 35 4.94 0.77 0.01
CA LEU A 35 3.68 0.45 -0.65
C LEU A 35 3.80 -0.78 -1.55
N GLY A 36 4.91 -0.89 -2.29
CA GLY A 36 5.25 -2.06 -3.09
C GLY A 36 5.35 -3.32 -2.25
N ASN A 37 6.00 -3.25 -1.08
CA ASN A 37 6.06 -4.34 -0.12
C ASN A 37 4.67 -4.78 0.35
N LEU A 38 3.83 -3.83 0.76
CA LEU A 38 2.48 -4.13 1.21
C LEU A 38 1.66 -4.82 0.10
N ALA A 39 1.74 -4.29 -1.13
CA ALA A 39 1.06 -4.85 -2.28
C ALA A 39 1.56 -6.26 -2.61
N LEU A 40 2.87 -6.48 -2.64
CA LEU A 40 3.47 -7.80 -2.85
C LEU A 40 3.01 -8.81 -1.80
N TYR A 41 2.97 -8.43 -0.53
CA TYR A 41 2.46 -9.28 0.55
C TYR A 41 0.98 -9.63 0.36
N LEU A 42 0.12 -8.64 0.07
CA LEU A 42 -1.30 -8.88 -0.19
C LEU A 42 -1.52 -9.81 -1.39
N ILE A 43 -0.82 -9.55 -2.50
CA ILE A 43 -0.89 -10.39 -3.71
C ILE A 43 -0.44 -11.81 -3.41
N TYR A 44 0.64 -11.98 -2.63
CA TYR A 44 1.11 -13.29 -2.22
C TYR A 44 0.03 -14.06 -1.47
N TYR A 45 -0.56 -13.48 -0.42
CA TYR A 45 -1.61 -14.18 0.35
C TYR A 45 -2.85 -14.50 -0.49
N ILE A 46 -3.30 -13.57 -1.33
CA ILE A 46 -4.43 -13.79 -2.24
C ILE A 46 -4.12 -14.91 -3.23
N PHE A 47 -2.91 -14.92 -3.80
CA PHE A 47 -2.48 -15.97 -4.72
C PHE A 47 -2.44 -17.34 -4.04
N MET A 48 -1.90 -17.42 -2.83
CA MET A 48 -1.86 -18.67 -2.05
C MET A 48 -3.27 -19.18 -1.73
N LYS A 49 -4.21 -18.28 -1.37
CA LYS A 49 -5.63 -18.63 -1.20
C LYS A 49 -6.21 -19.27 -2.45
N ILE A 50 -5.97 -18.69 -3.62
CA ILE A 50 -6.49 -19.18 -4.90
C ILE A 50 -5.87 -20.54 -5.26
N VAL A 51 -4.54 -20.69 -5.16
CA VAL A 51 -3.83 -21.93 -5.48
C VAL A 51 -4.29 -23.10 -4.61
N HIS A 52 -4.47 -22.86 -3.32
CA HIS A 52 -4.89 -23.89 -2.37
C HIS A 52 -6.42 -24.04 -2.26
N ARG A 53 -7.18 -23.33 -3.09
CA ARG A 53 -8.65 -23.34 -3.13
C ARG A 53 -9.28 -23.06 -1.77
N GLU A 54 -8.67 -22.13 -1.04
CA GLU A 54 -9.16 -21.69 0.26
C GLU A 54 -10.10 -20.50 0.09
N GLY A 55 -11.27 -20.60 0.74
CA GLY A 55 -12.27 -19.54 0.70
C GLY A 55 -11.86 -18.32 1.53
N PHE A 56 -12.31 -17.14 1.09
CA PHE A 56 -12.23 -15.91 1.86
C PHE A 56 -13.43 -15.80 2.80
N THR A 57 -13.22 -15.21 3.98
CA THR A 57 -14.33 -14.84 4.86
C THR A 57 -15.02 -13.56 4.36
N ARG A 58 -16.29 -13.36 4.73
CA ARG A 58 -17.03 -12.14 4.35
C ARG A 58 -16.33 -10.87 4.85
N PHE A 59 -15.76 -10.91 6.06
CA PHE A 59 -15.00 -9.81 6.63
C PHE A 59 -13.72 -9.53 5.83
N SER A 60 -12.96 -10.57 5.46
CA SER A 60 -11.75 -10.42 4.65
C SER A 60 -12.06 -9.80 3.29
N ILE A 61 -13.13 -10.24 2.61
CA ILE A 61 -13.56 -9.66 1.32
C ILE A 61 -13.95 -8.18 1.50
N LEU A 62 -14.70 -7.86 2.56
CA LEU A 62 -15.10 -6.48 2.85
C LEU A 62 -13.89 -5.58 3.06
N PHE A 63 -12.95 -5.99 3.91
CA PHE A 63 -11.74 -5.20 4.17
C PHE A 63 -10.84 -5.08 2.95
N LEU A 64 -10.73 -6.13 2.15
CA LEU A 64 -9.93 -6.09 0.91
C LEU A 64 -10.54 -5.11 -0.09
N THR A 65 -11.87 -5.14 -0.24
CA THR A 65 -12.58 -4.21 -1.13
C THR A 65 -12.44 -2.77 -0.67
N LEU A 66 -12.63 -2.51 0.62
CA LEU A 66 -12.45 -1.18 1.21
C LEU A 66 -11.01 -0.69 1.01
N SER A 67 -10.00 -1.54 1.26
CA SER A 67 -8.59 -1.22 1.04
C SER A 67 -8.36 -0.77 -0.42
N VAL A 68 -8.83 -1.54 -1.40
CA VAL A 68 -8.67 -1.19 -2.83
C VAL A 68 -9.37 0.13 -3.16
N CYS A 69 -10.58 0.36 -2.66
CA CYS A 69 -11.31 1.61 -2.87
C CYS A 69 -10.56 2.83 -2.30
N PHE A 70 -10.07 2.73 -1.05
CA PHE A 70 -9.33 3.81 -0.41
C PHE A 70 -7.97 4.05 -1.06
N TRP A 71 -7.24 3.00 -1.46
CA TRP A 71 -5.98 3.15 -2.20
C TRP A 71 -6.18 3.82 -3.56
N THR A 72 -7.19 3.39 -4.32
CA THR A 72 -7.49 3.98 -5.63
C THR A 72 -7.83 5.46 -5.48
N SER A 73 -8.63 5.81 -4.47
CA SER A 73 -9.01 7.19 -4.18
C SER A 73 -7.81 8.01 -3.71
N SER A 74 -6.94 7.43 -2.86
CA SER A 74 -5.72 8.06 -2.38
C SER A 74 -4.74 8.36 -3.53
N LEU A 75 -4.50 7.39 -4.42
CA LEU A 75 -3.62 7.55 -5.58
C LEU A 75 -4.08 8.69 -6.51
N PHE A 76 -5.39 8.91 -6.65
CA PHE A 76 -5.91 10.05 -7.41
C PHE A 76 -5.41 11.40 -6.84
N PHE A 77 -5.42 11.56 -5.52
CA PHE A 77 -4.93 12.78 -4.87
C PHE A 77 -3.40 12.84 -4.76
N PHE A 78 -2.71 11.69 -4.74
CA PHE A 78 -1.24 11.65 -4.72
C PHE A 78 -0.61 12.34 -5.93
N TYR A 79 -1.17 12.14 -7.13
CA TYR A 79 -0.67 12.78 -8.35
C TYR A 79 -1.04 14.27 -8.47
N HIS A 80 -1.79 14.83 -7.51
CA HIS A 80 -2.03 16.27 -7.43
C HIS A 80 -0.94 16.91 -6.56
N GLU A 81 0.18 17.28 -7.20
CA GLU A 81 1.28 17.96 -6.51
C GLU A 81 0.88 19.36 -6.03
N VAL A 82 1.01 19.59 -4.73
CA VAL A 82 0.80 20.90 -4.08
C VAL A 82 2.03 21.36 -3.30
N LYS A 83 3.13 20.60 -3.35
CA LYS A 83 4.37 20.86 -2.62
C LYS A 83 5.57 20.26 -3.35
N SER A 84 6.76 20.78 -3.07
CA SER A 84 8.03 20.17 -3.49
C SER A 84 9.06 20.22 -2.37
N TYR A 85 9.80 19.13 -2.20
CA TYR A 85 10.88 19.01 -1.22
C TYR A 85 12.25 19.44 -1.76
N GLU A 86 12.34 19.69 -3.06
CA GLU A 86 13.58 19.99 -3.76
C GLU A 86 13.87 21.48 -3.85
N VAL A 87 12.83 22.31 -3.67
CA VAL A 87 12.92 23.77 -3.77
C VAL A 87 12.85 24.43 -2.39
N GLN A 88 13.28 25.70 -2.33
CA GLN A 88 13.15 26.50 -1.11
C GLN A 88 11.67 26.63 -0.70
N PRO A 89 11.36 26.70 0.61
CA PRO A 89 9.98 26.82 1.10
C PRO A 89 9.19 27.99 0.50
N ALA A 90 9.86 29.10 0.16
CA ALA A 90 9.24 30.24 -0.49
C ALA A 90 8.75 29.91 -1.91
N ILE A 91 9.53 29.12 -2.67
CA ILE A 91 9.16 28.63 -4.00
C ILE A 91 8.10 27.54 -3.87
N SER A 92 8.24 26.61 -2.91
CA SER A 92 7.22 25.56 -2.73
C SER A 92 5.83 26.14 -2.47
N ARG A 93 5.72 27.30 -1.80
CA ARG A 93 4.44 27.98 -1.54
C ARG A 93 3.72 28.44 -2.82
N THR A 94 4.42 28.56 -3.95
CA THR A 94 3.77 28.90 -5.22
C THR A 94 2.99 27.73 -5.82
N TYR A 95 3.23 26.51 -5.33
CA TYR A 95 2.45 25.31 -5.70
C TYR A 95 1.15 25.16 -4.90
N ASN A 96 0.96 25.96 -3.85
CA ASN A 96 -0.25 25.88 -3.01
C ASN A 96 -1.50 26.14 -3.85
N GLN A 97 -2.44 25.20 -3.81
CA GLN A 97 -3.76 25.34 -4.43
C GLN A 97 -4.81 25.74 -3.40
N ARG A 98 -6.02 26.06 -3.85
CA ARG A 98 -7.14 26.31 -2.93
C ARG A 98 -7.49 25.03 -2.17
N CYS A 99 -7.73 25.15 -0.88
CA CYS A 99 -8.21 24.04 -0.05
C CYS A 99 -9.55 23.50 -0.57
N ILE A 100 -9.71 22.18 -0.56
CA ILE A 100 -10.84 21.46 -1.16
C ILE A 100 -11.88 21.02 -0.13
N VAL A 101 -11.50 20.78 1.13
CA VAL A 101 -12.42 20.35 2.20
C VAL A 101 -12.50 21.44 3.26
N LEU A 102 -13.72 21.95 3.48
CA LEU A 102 -14.05 22.98 4.49
C LEU A 102 -13.22 24.26 4.38
N ASN A 103 -12.60 24.54 3.22
CA ASN A 103 -11.61 25.60 3.03
C ASN A 103 -10.39 25.50 3.96
N THR A 104 -10.10 24.31 4.51
CA THR A 104 -8.99 24.08 5.43
C THR A 104 -8.00 23.06 4.88
N TYR A 105 -8.48 21.93 4.35
CA TYR A 105 -7.62 20.84 3.90
C TYR A 105 -7.45 20.84 2.38
N ASP A 106 -6.21 20.62 1.93
CA ASP A 106 -5.87 20.54 0.52
C ASP A 106 -5.91 19.08 -0.02
N ALA A 107 -5.50 18.90 -1.28
CA ALA A 107 -5.42 17.59 -1.91
C ALA A 107 -4.44 16.63 -1.19
N HIS A 108 -3.37 17.17 -0.62
CA HIS A 108 -2.33 16.40 0.06
C HIS A 108 -2.80 15.88 1.42
N ASP A 109 -3.54 16.69 2.16
CA ASP A 109 -4.21 16.27 3.40
C ASP A 109 -5.22 15.14 3.12
N VAL A 110 -6.01 15.28 2.05
CA VAL A 110 -6.97 14.24 1.64
C VAL A 110 -6.26 12.97 1.20
N TRP A 111 -5.14 13.08 0.49
CA TRP A 111 -4.28 11.93 0.16
C TRP A 111 -3.83 11.18 1.41
N HIS A 112 -3.34 11.90 2.43
CA HIS A 112 -2.91 11.31 3.70
C HIS A 112 -4.06 10.63 4.46
N LEU A 113 -5.23 11.27 4.52
CA LEU A 113 -6.40 10.67 5.17
C LEU A 113 -6.83 9.37 4.46
N LEU A 114 -6.97 9.41 3.13
CA LEU A 114 -7.41 8.24 2.36
C LEU A 114 -6.39 7.10 2.39
N SER A 115 -5.09 7.40 2.30
CA SER A 115 -4.03 6.38 2.41
C SER A 115 -3.98 5.76 3.80
N SER A 116 -4.26 6.52 4.87
CA SER A 116 -4.33 5.97 6.22
C SER A 116 -5.44 4.91 6.36
N PHE A 117 -6.61 5.15 5.76
CA PHE A 117 -7.67 4.15 5.68
C PHE A 117 -7.28 2.97 4.79
N GLY A 118 -6.65 3.22 3.64
CA GLY A 118 -6.11 2.17 2.76
C GLY A 118 -5.16 1.24 3.49
N LEU A 119 -4.20 1.79 4.25
CA LEU A 119 -3.28 1.04 5.11
C LEU A 119 -4.02 0.25 6.19
N PHE A 120 -4.92 0.90 6.91
CA PHE A 120 -5.69 0.26 7.98
C PHE A 120 -6.46 -0.97 7.50
N PHE A 121 -7.23 -0.82 6.41
CA PHE A 121 -7.98 -1.94 5.83
C PHE A 121 -7.08 -2.99 5.18
N SER A 122 -5.90 -2.61 4.67
CA SER A 122 -4.90 -3.58 4.19
C SER A 122 -4.42 -4.48 5.33
N PHE A 123 -4.09 -3.92 6.48
CA PHE A 123 -3.67 -4.72 7.64
C PHE A 123 -4.81 -5.56 8.21
N LEU A 124 -6.04 -5.04 8.27
CA LEU A 124 -7.20 -5.85 8.64
C LEU A 124 -7.45 -7.00 7.67
N SER A 125 -7.23 -6.77 6.37
CA SER A 125 -7.34 -7.82 5.35
C SER A 125 -6.33 -8.93 5.60
N ILE A 126 -5.06 -8.58 5.83
CA ILE A 126 -3.99 -9.54 6.16
C ILE A 126 -4.33 -10.31 7.44
N LEU A 127 -4.83 -9.62 8.48
CA LEU A 127 -5.17 -10.24 9.75
C LEU A 127 -6.31 -11.27 9.62
N THR A 128 -7.26 -11.04 8.72
CA THR A 128 -8.49 -11.84 8.60
C THR A 128 -8.52 -12.78 7.40
N ILE A 129 -7.51 -12.73 6.52
CA ILE A 129 -7.48 -13.52 5.28
C ILE A 129 -7.54 -15.02 5.54
N ASP A 130 -6.93 -15.48 6.63
CA ASP A 130 -6.85 -16.89 7.01
C ASP A 130 -7.94 -17.35 7.99
N ASP A 131 -8.88 -16.49 8.38
CA ASP A 131 -9.96 -16.86 9.30
C ASP A 131 -10.82 -18.03 8.77
N GLY A 132 -10.90 -18.19 7.45
CA GLY A 132 -11.63 -19.28 6.80
C GLY A 132 -11.06 -20.67 7.06
N VAL A 133 -9.79 -20.76 7.45
CA VAL A 133 -9.11 -22.04 7.73
C VAL A 133 -8.85 -22.28 9.22
N ARG A 134 -9.36 -21.41 10.08
CA ARG A 134 -9.17 -21.48 11.54
C ARG A 134 -9.61 -22.81 12.18
N LYS A 135 -10.53 -23.54 11.55
CA LYS A 135 -11.05 -24.84 12.03
C LYS A 135 -10.30 -26.05 11.48
N LYS A 136 -9.44 -25.89 10.47
CA LYS A 136 -8.64 -27.00 9.92
C LYS A 136 -7.60 -27.44 10.94
N GLN A 137 -7.33 -28.74 11.00
CA GLN A 137 -6.24 -29.23 11.83
C GLN A 137 -4.89 -28.78 11.27
N ARG A 138 -3.89 -28.54 12.11
CA ARG A 138 -2.56 -28.08 11.68
C ARG A 138 -1.92 -28.97 10.60
N LYS A 139 -2.22 -30.27 10.61
CA LYS A 139 -1.71 -31.25 9.61
C LYS A 139 -2.35 -31.10 8.23
N GLU A 140 -3.52 -30.45 8.17
CA GLU A 140 -4.28 -30.18 6.94
C GLU A 140 -3.98 -28.80 6.35
N LEU A 141 -3.19 -27.99 7.08
CA LEU A 141 -2.71 -26.71 6.59
C LEU A 141 -1.56 -26.96 5.62
N ALA A 142 -1.68 -26.42 4.43
CA ALA A 142 -0.54 -26.33 3.53
C ALA A 142 0.47 -25.34 4.13
N ALA A 143 1.71 -25.79 4.35
CA ALA A 143 2.79 -24.93 4.82
C ALA A 143 3.44 -24.25 3.62
N PHE A 144 3.68 -22.93 3.69
CA PHE A 144 4.23 -22.15 2.59
C PHE A 144 5.40 -21.25 3.00
#